data_AF-A0A0N4WMA8-F1
#
_entry.id   AF-A0A0N4WMA8-F1
#
_cell.length_a   1.000
_cell.length_b   1.000
_cell.length_c   1.000
_cell.angle_alpha   90.00
_cell.angle_beta   90.00
_cell.angle_gamma   90.00
#
_symmetry.space_group_name_H-M   'P 1'
#
loop_
_entity.id
_entity.type
_entity.pdbx_description
1 polymer ?
#
loop_
_entity_poly.entity_id
_entity_poly.type
_entity_poly.pdbx_seq_one_letter_code
_entity_poly.pdbx_strand_id
1 'polypeptide(L)' 'LAGDYNSYKYLVESIRKFPSQEEFAAMIRDAGFEMVRYENLTFGVCSIHKGRKPRKAVGES' A
#
# COMPACT_ATOMS: atom_id res chain seq x y z
N LEU A 1 14.38 25.94 14.20
CA LEU A 1 13.06 25.59 13.61
C LEU A 1 13.18 25.02 12.18
N ALA A 2 14.22 24.23 11.88
CA ALA A 2 14.44 23.66 10.54
C ALA A 2 13.99 22.19 10.39
N GLY A 3 13.76 21.48 11.50
CA GLY A 3 13.26 20.10 11.47
C GLY A 3 11.83 20.03 10.95
N ASP A 4 10.99 20.97 11.38
CA ASP A 4 9.55 20.96 11.09
C ASP A 4 9.26 21.18 9.58
N TYR A 5 9.90 22.18 8.97
CA TYR A 5 9.72 22.48 7.56
C TYR A 5 10.14 21.33 6.64
N ASN A 6 11.30 20.71 6.90
CA ASN A 6 11.78 19.60 6.09
C ASN A 6 10.94 18.33 6.29
N SER A 7 10.46 18.08 7.50
CA SER A 7 9.56 16.96 7.80
C SER A 7 8.20 17.11 7.11
N TYR A 8 7.59 18.30 7.14
CA TYR A 8 6.34 18.56 6.40
C TYR A 8 6.53 18.46 4.89
N LYS A 9 7.65 18.96 4.36
CA LYS A 9 7.98 18.82 2.94
C LYS A 9 8.07 17.35 2.54
N TYR A 10 8.80 16.54 3.31
CA TYR A 10 8.92 15.10 3.04
C TYR A 10 7.57 14.38 3.12
N LEU A 11 6.71 14.75 4.08
CA LEU A 11 5.36 14.19 4.19
C LEU A 11 4.54 14.44 2.91
N VAL A 12 4.49 15.69 2.45
CA VAL A 12 3.72 16.04 1.24
C VAL A 12 4.31 15.37 -0.01
N GLU A 13 5.63 15.36 -0.15
CA GLU A 13 6.28 14.72 -1.29
C GLU A 13 6.10 13.20 -1.31
N SER A 14 6.14 12.55 -0.14
CA SER A 14 5.95 11.09 -0.05
C SER A 14 4.51 10.69 -0.36
N ILE A 15 3.51 11.44 0.12
CA ILE A 15 2.09 11.21 -0.23
C ILE A 15 1.89 11.32 -1.74
N ARG A 16 2.47 12.33 -2.40
CA ARG A 16 2.36 12.51 -3.86
C ARG A 16 3.03 11.42 -4.68
N LYS A 17 4.12 10.85 -4.17
CA LYS A 17 4.87 9.77 -4.83
C LYS A 17 4.28 8.39 -4.56
N PHE A 18 3.42 8.27 -3.55
CA PHE A 18 2.80 7.00 -3.22
C PHE A 18 1.87 6.56 -4.36
N PRO A 19 1.91 5.28 -4.77
CA PRO A 19 1.05 4.77 -5.83
C PRO A 19 -0.44 4.97 -5.52
N SER A 20 -1.27 5.04 -6.56
CA SER A 20 -2.72 5.02 -6.40
C SER A 20 -3.18 3.71 -5.72
N GLN A 21 -4.41 3.69 -5.21
CA GLN A 21 -4.92 2.50 -4.51
C GLN A 21 -4.93 1.27 -5.41
N GLU A 22 -5.20 1.44 -6.69
CA GLU A 22 -5.21 0.37 -7.69
C GLU A 22 -3.80 -0.13 -8.01
N GLU A 23 -2.86 0.78 -8.29
CA GLU A 23 -1.45 0.44 -8.55
C GLU A 23 -0.84 -0.28 -7.34
N PHE A 24 -1.09 0.21 -6.13
CA PHE A 24 -0.57 -0.44 -4.93
C PHE A 24 -1.21 -1.82 -4.70
N ALA A 25 -2.49 -1.98 -4.99
CA ALA A 25 -3.13 -3.30 -4.96
C ALA A 25 -2.54 -4.25 -6.00
N ALA A 26 -2.16 -3.77 -7.18
CA ALA A 26 -1.44 -4.57 -8.17
C ALA A 26 -0.06 -4.99 -7.65
N MET A 27 0.71 -4.07 -7.05
CA MET A 27 2.00 -4.41 -6.42
C MET A 27 1.87 -5.49 -5.34
N ILE A 28 0.80 -5.45 -4.53
CA ILE A 28 0.54 -6.48 -3.51
C ILE A 28 0.22 -7.84 -4.16
N ARG A 29 -0.53 -7.86 -5.28
CA ARG A 29 -0.79 -9.09 -6.05
C ARG A 29 0.49 -9.65 -6.66
N ASP A 30 1.32 -8.80 -7.25
CA ASP A 30 2.60 -9.17 -7.85
C ASP A 30 3.58 -9.74 -6.82
N ALA A 31 3.48 -9.30 -5.57
CA ALA A 31 4.21 -9.87 -4.43
C ALA A 31 3.70 -11.27 -4.00
N GLY A 32 2.69 -11.83 -4.66
CA GLY A 32 2.17 -13.18 -4.43
C GLY A 32 1.05 -13.26 -3.38
N PHE A 33 0.41 -12.15 -3.02
CA PHE A 33 -0.79 -12.17 -2.19
C PHE A 33 -2.04 -12.36 -3.05
N GLU A 34 -2.98 -13.13 -2.52
CA GLU A 34 -4.28 -13.38 -3.14
C GLU A 34 -5.40 -12.59 -2.45
N MET A 35 -6.57 -12.52 -3.10
CA MET A 35 -7.76 -11.84 -2.59
C MET A 35 -7.49 -10.39 -2.18
N VAL A 36 -6.59 -9.71 -2.90
CA VAL A 36 -6.19 -8.33 -2.61
C VAL A 36 -7.34 -7.37 -2.90
N ARG A 37 -7.76 -6.65 -1.87
CA ARG A 37 -8.80 -5.61 -1.91
C ARG A 37 -8.32 -4.40 -1.12
N TYR A 38 -8.85 -3.24 -1.47
CA TYR A 38 -8.66 -2.01 -0.71
C TYR A 38 -10.00 -1.36 -0.38
N GLU A 39 -10.01 -0.58 0.69
CA GLU A 39 -11.16 0.21 1.13
C GLU A 39 -10.71 1.65 1.33
N ASN A 40 -11.40 2.59 0.70
CA ASN A 40 -11.12 4.01 0.84
C ASN A 40 -11.76 4.55 2.11
N LEU A 41 -10.98 5.32 2.86
CA LEU A 41 -11.42 6.06 4.04
C LEU A 41 -11.43 7.55 3.68
N THR A 42 -12.38 8.29 4.24
CA THR A 42 -12.51 9.74 4.05
C THR A 42 -12.39 10.13 2.56
N PHE A 43 -13.25 9.53 1.73
CA PHE A 43 -13.29 9.79 0.28
C PHE A 43 -11.97 9.55 -0.47
N GLY A 44 -11.09 8.69 0.05
CA GLY A 44 -9.83 8.31 -0.60
C GLY A 44 -8.61 9.09 -0.13
N VAL A 45 -8.73 9.91 0.92
CA VAL A 45 -7.57 10.54 1.59
C VAL A 45 -6.61 9.49 2.13
N CYS A 46 -7.13 8.37 2.64
CA CYS A 46 -6.35 7.19 2.96
C CYS A 46 -7.11 5.92 2.60
N SER A 47 -6.43 4.78 2.62
CA SER A 47 -7.03 3.49 2.30
C SER A 47 -6.42 2.36 3.12
N ILE A 48 -7.21 1.31 3.37
CA ILE A 48 -6.73 0.06 3.97
C ILE A 48 -6.63 -0.99 2.88
N HIS A 49 -5.43 -1.51 2.62
CA HIS A 49 -5.19 -2.63 1.73
C HIS A 49 -5.09 -3.94 2.51
N LYS A 50 -5.80 -4.98 2.07
CA LYS A 50 -5.83 -6.31 2.70
C LYS A 50 -5.60 -7.38 1.63
N GLY A 51 -4.80 -8.39 1.96
CA GLY A 51 -4.54 -9.54 1.10
C GLY A 51 -4.19 -10.77 1.93
N ARG A 52 -4.37 -11.97 1.36
CA ARG A 52 -4.05 -13.25 2.02
C ARG A 52 -2.88 -13.91 1.31
N LYS A 53 -1.84 -14.28 2.06
CA LYS A 53 -0.77 -15.13 1.51
C LYS A 53 -1.33 -16.53 1.30
N PRO A 54 -1.22 -17.13 0.11
CA PRO A 54 -1.60 -18.53 -0.08
C PRO A 54 -0.75 -19.41 0.84
N ARG A 55 -1.38 -20.41 1.49
CA ARG A 55 -0.61 -21.47 2.12
C ARG A 55 0.12 -22.21 1.01
N LYS A 56 1.43 -22.42 1.16
CA LYS A 56 2.13 -23.39 0.32
C LYS A 56 1.35 -24.71 0.38
N ALA A 57 1.00 -25.26 -0.78
CA ALA A 57 0.54 -26.65 -0.82
C ALA A 57 1.66 -27.49 -0.21
N VAL A 58 1.33 -28.33 0.75
CA VAL A 58 2.27 -29.32 1.29
C VAL A 58 2.53 -30.28 0.13
N GLY A 59 3.62 -30.09 -0.62
CA GLY A 59 3.91 -30.93 -1.78
C GLY A 59 4.83 -30.36 -2.86
N GLU A 60 5.66 -29.35 -2.58
CA GLU A 60 6.77 -29.01 -3.49
C GLU A 60 8.08 -29.28 -2.75
N SER A 61 8.76 -30.34 -3.22
CA SER A 61 10.07 -30.85 -2.81
C SER A 61 11.18 -29.82 -2.97
#